data_AF-A0A7V5TQN3-F1
#
_entry.id   AF-A0A7V5TQN3-F1
#
_cell.length_a   1.000
_cell.length_b   1.000
_cell.length_c   1.000
_cell.angle_alpha   90.00
_cell.angle_beta   90.00
_cell.angle_gamma   90.00
#
_symmetry.space_group_name_H-M   'P 1'
#
loop_
_entity.id
_entity.type
_entity.pdbx_description
1 polymer ?
#
loop_
_entity_poly.entity_id
_entity_poly.type
_entity_poly.pdbx_seq_one_letter_code
_entity_poly.pdbx_strand_id
1 'polypeptide(L)' 'YFPLMNGVSLFISWGAGIIVSNKKLAGESLLFNFTPQGGVGVEIRNWAFEFRYWHASNAGIRNPNSGVDNVILLVSYRF' A
#
# COMPACT_ATOMS: atom_id res chain seq x y z
N TYR A 1 -9.66 -3.80 -13.86
CA TYR A 1 -9.87 -2.50 -14.51
C TYR A 1 -11.32 -2.38 -14.92
N PHE A 2 -11.95 -1.24 -14.67
CA PHE A 2 -13.30 -0.90 -15.08
C PHE A 2 -13.21 0.27 -16.07
N PRO A 3 -13.28 0.03 -17.38
CA PRO A 3 -13.19 1.09 -18.38
C PRO A 3 -14.44 1.99 -18.29
N LEU A 4 -14.24 3.31 -18.17
CA LEU A 4 -15.34 4.28 -18.11
C LEU A 4 -15.54 4.99 -19.45
N MET A 5 -14.44 5.38 -20.10
CA MET A 5 -14.41 6.12 -21.36
C MET A 5 -13.12 5.77 -22.13
N ASN A 6 -13.03 6.16 -23.40
CA ASN A 6 -11.80 5.98 -24.18
C ASN A 6 -10.60 6.64 -23.49
N GLY A 7 -9.65 5.81 -23.06
CA GLY A 7 -8.42 6.25 -22.39
C GLY A 7 -8.54 6.52 -20.89
N VAL A 8 -9.67 6.21 -20.24
CA VAL A 8 -9.84 6.31 -18.77
C VAL A 8 -10.39 5.01 -18.18
N SER A 9 -9.67 4.43 -17.22
CA SER A 9 -10.07 3.22 -16.51
C SER A 9 -9.93 3.37 -15.00
N LEU A 10 -10.92 2.93 -14.22
CA LEU A 10 -10.79 2.81 -12.78
C LEU A 10 -10.20 1.45 -12.40
N PHE A 11 -9.50 1.39 -11.27
CA PHE A 11 -9.06 0.14 -10.69
C PHE A 11 -9.09 0.18 -9.17
N ILE A 12 -9.15 -1.02 -8.60
CA ILE A 12 -8.95 -1.28 -7.18
C ILE A 12 -7.74 -2.21 -7.07
N SER A 13 -6.94 -2.02 -6.01
CA SER A 13 -5.74 -2.77 -5.74
C SER A 13 -5.81 -3.32 -4.31
N TRP A 14 -5.22 -4.49 -4.09
CA TRP A 14 -4.97 -5.02 -2.76
C TRP A 14 -3.77 -5.95 -2.83
N GLY A 15 -3.10 -6.10 -1.70
CA GLY A 15 -1.97 -7.01 -1.56
C GLY A 15 -1.54 -7.13 -0.12
N ALA A 16 -0.74 -8.14 0.16
CA ALA A 16 -0.06 -8.29 1.44
C ALA A 16 1.40 -8.62 1.16
N GLY A 17 2.28 -8.13 2.02
CA GLY A 17 3.70 -8.37 1.92
C GLY A 17 4.37 -8.51 3.28
N ILE A 18 5.69 -8.51 3.23
CA ILE A 18 6.57 -8.50 4.40
C ILE A 18 7.57 -7.37 4.19
N ILE A 19 7.89 -6.66 5.28
CA ILE A 19 8.98 -5.68 5.31
C ILE A 19 9.99 -6.08 6.38
N VAL A 20 11.27 -6.00 6.03
CA VAL A 20 12.39 -6.06 6.97
C VAL A 20 13.06 -4.69 6.97
N SER A 21 13.19 -4.10 8.14
CA SER A 21 13.66 -2.73 8.33
C SER A 21 14.97 -2.69 9.13
N ASN A 22 15.81 -1.66 8.89
CA ASN A 22 17.04 -1.45 9.67
C ASN A 22 16.77 -0.79 11.03
N LYS A 23 15.60 -0.17 11.20
CA LYS A 23 15.12 0.43 12.43
C LYS A 23 13.68 0.03 12.63
N LYS A 24 13.29 -0.21 13.89
CA LYS A 24 11.91 -0.54 14.25
C LYS A 24 10.99 0.58 13.78
N LEU A 25 9.85 0.20 13.20
CA LEU A 25 8.78 1.15 12.94
C LEU A 25 8.26 1.68 14.29
N ALA A 26 7.86 2.96 14.32
CA ALA A 26 7.38 3.56 15.56
C ALA A 26 6.17 2.78 16.09
N GLY A 27 6.24 2.27 17.32
CA GLY A 27 5.18 1.46 17.92
C GLY A 27 5.26 -0.05 17.65
N GLU A 28 6.21 -0.49 16.82
CA GLU A 28 6.49 -1.91 16.59
C GLU A 28 7.73 -2.40 17.34
N SER A 29 7.66 -3.65 17.84
CA SER A 29 8.74 -4.26 18.59
C SER A 29 9.77 -5.00 17.71
N LEU A 30 9.41 -5.31 16.47
CA LEU A 30 10.20 -6.10 15.52
C LEU A 30 10.63 -5.28 14.29
N LEU A 31 11.76 -5.71 13.72
CA LEU A 31 12.24 -5.21 12.42
C LEU A 31 11.50 -5.84 11.24
N PHE A 32 10.86 -6.99 11.48
CA PHE A 32 10.05 -7.75 10.56
C PHE A 32 8.56 -7.48 10.82
N ASN A 33 7.81 -7.10 9.79
CA ASN A 33 6.37 -6.84 9.88
C ASN A 33 5.63 -7.31 8.61
N PHE A 34 4.38 -7.72 8.76
CA PHE A 34 3.46 -7.96 7.65
C PHE A 34 2.90 -6.63 7.15
N THR A 35 2.67 -6.51 5.85
CA THR A 35 2.26 -5.27 5.19
C THR A 35 1.03 -5.43 4.30
N PRO A 36 -0.17 -5.64 4.87
CA PRO A 36 -1.40 -5.53 4.09
C PRO A 36 -1.58 -4.09 3.55
N GLN A 37 -2.01 -4.00 2.30
CA GLN A 37 -2.24 -2.75 1.60
C GLN A 37 -3.42 -2.87 0.64
N GLY A 38 -4.07 -1.74 0.37
CA GLY A 38 -5.14 -1.65 -0.60
C GLY A 38 -5.35 -0.24 -1.08
N GLY A 39 -5.90 -0.09 -2.27
CA GLY A 39 -6.02 1.21 -2.91
C GLY A 39 -7.09 1.27 -3.98
N VAL A 40 -7.38 2.49 -4.38
CA VAL A 40 -8.26 2.82 -5.50
C VAL A 40 -7.51 3.77 -6.42
N GLY A 41 -7.69 3.62 -7.72
CA GLY A 41 -6.93 4.41 -8.67
C GLY A 41 -7.63 4.59 -10.02
N VAL A 42 -7.03 5.46 -10.80
CA VAL A 42 -7.44 5.80 -12.15
C VAL A 42 -6.24 5.74 -13.09
N GLU A 43 -6.42 5.09 -14.22
CA GLU A 43 -5.49 5.08 -15.35
C GLU A 43 -6.03 6.03 -16.43
N ILE A 44 -5.21 6.98 -16.87
CA ILE A 44 -5.50 7.94 -17.93
C ILE A 44 -4.39 7.82 -18.98
N ARG A 45 -4.69 7.15 -20.09
CA ARG A 45 -3.73 6.82 -21.16
C ARG A 45 -2.48 6.10 -20.61
N ASN A 46 -1.34 6.80 -20.55
CA ASN A 46 -0.06 6.28 -20.07
C ASN A 46 0.18 6.55 -18.58
N TRP A 47 -0.67 7.32 -17.91
CA TRP A 47 -0.52 7.68 -16.51
C TRP A 47 -1.46 6.87 -15.63
N ALA A 48 -1.01 6.52 -14.42
CA ALA A 48 -1.88 5.98 -13.39
C ALA A 48 -1.65 6.72 -12.07
N PHE A 49 -2.76 7.01 -11.38
CA PHE A 49 -2.80 7.65 -10.07
C PHE A 49 -3.52 6.73 -9.10
N GLU A 50 -2.96 6.48 -7.92
CA GLU A 50 -3.55 5.60 -6.92
C GLU A 50 -3.46 6.21 -5.52
N PHE A 51 -4.59 6.24 -4.82
CA PHE A 51 -4.62 6.44 -3.37
C PHE A 51 -4.53 5.07 -2.70
N ARG A 52 -3.46 4.84 -1.95
CA ARG A 52 -3.18 3.57 -1.29
C ARG A 52 -3.11 3.73 0.21
N TYR A 53 -3.86 2.91 0.92
CA TYR A 53 -3.68 2.66 2.34
C TYR A 53 -2.69 1.49 2.54
N TRP A 54 -1.77 1.67 3.47
CA TRP A 54 -0.75 0.70 3.83
C TRP A 54 -0.73 0.56 5.35
N HIS A 55 -0.78 -0.66 5.85
CA HIS A 55 -0.67 -0.97 7.27
C HIS A 55 0.50 -1.91 7.49
N ALA A 56 1.26 -1.73 8.57
CA ALA A 56 2.31 -2.65 8.98
C ALA A 56 2.18 -3.06 10.44
N SER A 57 2.27 -4.35 10.72
CA SER A 57 2.29 -4.89 12.09
C SER A 57 2.97 -6.26 12.13
N ASN A 58 3.42 -6.68 13.31
CA ASN A 58 3.93 -8.01 13.54
C ASN A 58 2.85 -9.07 13.84
N ALA A 59 1.56 -8.74 13.60
CA ALA A 59 0.42 -9.62 13.84
C ALA A 59 0.31 -10.17 15.28
N GLY A 60 0.87 -9.46 16.26
CA GLY A 60 0.84 -9.86 17.67
C GLY A 60 1.89 -10.90 18.06
N ILE A 61 2.87 -11.18 17.19
CA ILE A 61 4.01 -12.05 17.52
C ILE A 61 4.79 -11.50 18.71
N ARG A 62 4.92 -10.18 18.85
CA ARG A 62 5.63 -9.56 19.98
C ARG A 62 5.09 -8.18 20.32
N ASN A 63 4.91 -7.94 21.62
CA ASN A 63 4.54 -6.62 22.15
C ASN A 63 5.75 -5.69 22.32
N PRO A 64 5.59 -4.37 22.09
CA PRO A 64 4.40 -3.71 21.52
C PRO A 64 4.20 -4.00 20.01
N ASN A 65 2.93 -3.97 19.59
CA ASN A 65 2.46 -4.14 18.21
C ASN A 65 1.30 -3.17 17.97
N SER A 66 1.58 -1.86 17.95
CA SER A 66 0.51 -0.86 17.77
C SER A 66 -0.02 -0.82 16.35
N GLY A 67 0.72 -1.37 15.39
CA GLY A 67 0.51 -1.13 13.97
C GLY A 67 1.03 0.25 13.57
N VAL A 68 1.37 0.37 12.28
CA VAL A 68 1.69 1.65 11.63
C VAL A 68 0.88 1.77 10.36
N ASP A 69 0.11 2.85 10.27
CA ASP A 69 -0.76 3.16 9.15
C ASP A 69 -0.23 4.34 8.33
N ASN A 70 -0.29 4.21 7.01
CA ASN A 70 0.06 5.28 6.09
C ASN A 70 -0.94 5.34 4.94
N VAL A 71 -1.12 6.55 4.41
CA VAL A 71 -1.80 6.80 3.14
C VAL A 71 -0.77 7.38 2.16
N ILE A 72 -0.67 6.77 0.99
CA ILE A 72 0.32 7.07 -0.03
C ILE A 72 -0.41 7.45 -1.32
N LEU A 73 0.00 8.55 -1.94
CA LEU A 73 -0.37 8.88 -3.31
C LEU A 73 0.72 8.37 -4.26
N LEU A 74 0.35 7.46 -5.16
CA LEU A 74 1.24 6.88 -6.16
C LEU A 74 0.96 7.51 -7.53
N VAL A 75 2.02 7.84 -8.25
CA VAL A 75 1.98 8.30 -9.64
C VAL A 75 2.86 7.35 -10.46
N SER A 76 2.30 6.79 -11.53
CA SER A 76 2.98 5.82 -12.40
C SER A 76 2.84 6.22 -13.87
N TYR A 77 3.85 5.88 -14.67
CA TYR A 77 3.86 6.10 -16.13
C TYR A 77 4.21 4.81 -16.87
N ARG A 78 3.44 4.47 -17.90
CA ARG A 78 3.66 3.32 -18.81
C ARG A 78 4.31 3.82 -20.10
N PHE A 79 5.59 3.47 -20.27
CA PHE A 79 6.38 3.74 -21.49
C PHE A 79 6.03 2.79 -22.62
#